data_AF-A0A3D2SQ21-F1
#
_entry.id   AF-A0A3D2SQ21-F1
#
_cell.length_a   1.000
_cell.length_b   1.000
_cell.length_c   1.000
_cell.angle_alpha   90.00
_cell.angle_beta   90.00
_cell.angle_gamma   90.00
#
_symmetry.space_group_name_H-M   'P 1'
#
loop_
_entity.id
_entity.type
_entity.pdbx_description
1 polymer ?
#
loop_
_entity_poly.entity_id
_entity_poly.type
_entity_poly.pdbx_seq_one_letter_code
_entity_poly.pdbx_strand_id
1 'polypeptide(L)'
;MTKQLDGKVAFITGSASGIGLEIAKKFALEGAKVVISDMNAQKCEEAAQQLKSEGFTAISAPCDVTNEQAYQAAIELTQKTFGTL
;
A
#
# COMPACT_ATOMS: atom_id res chain seq x y z
N MET A 1 18.50 -6.29 -13.43
CA MET A 1 18.20 -5.06 -12.65
C MET A 1 18.03 -5.48 -11.20
N THR A 2 18.74 -4.84 -10.28
CA THR A 2 18.66 -5.14 -8.85
C THR A 2 17.41 -4.47 -8.28
N LYS A 3 16.56 -5.22 -7.58
CA LYS A 3 15.35 -4.70 -6.92
C LYS A 3 15.73 -4.05 -5.60
N GLN A 4 15.64 -2.72 -5.50
CA GLN A 4 16.15 -1.98 -4.33
C GLN A 4 15.31 -2.17 -3.06
N LEU A 5 14.04 -2.56 -3.21
CA LEU A 5 13.09 -2.69 -2.11
C LEU A 5 12.62 -4.14 -1.91
N ASP A 6 13.39 -5.10 -2.43
CA ASP A 6 13.03 -6.51 -2.34
C ASP A 6 12.86 -6.95 -0.87
N GLY A 7 11.74 -7.61 -0.60
CA GLY A 7 11.37 -8.05 0.75
C GLY A 7 10.91 -6.95 1.72
N LYS A 8 10.88 -5.68 1.30
CA LYS A 8 10.38 -4.57 2.14
C LYS A 8 8.86 -4.46 2.08
N VAL A 9 8.28 -3.91 3.15
CA VAL A 9 6.87 -3.50 3.21
C VAL A 9 6.81 -1.99 3.14
N ALA A 10 5.94 -1.45 2.28
CA ALA A 10 5.76 -0.02 2.12
C ALA A 10 4.30 0.37 2.35
N PHE A 11 4.06 1.11 3.43
CA PHE A 11 2.77 1.73 3.70
C PHE A 11 2.73 3.15 3.15
N ILE A 12 1.86 3.42 2.19
CA ILE A 12 1.86 4.68 1.43
C ILE A 12 0.50 5.35 1.60
N THR A 13 0.46 6.49 2.30
CA THR A 13 -0.75 7.31 2.47
C THR A 13 -1.00 8.16 1.21
N GLY A 14 -2.26 8.45 0.90
CA GLY A 14 -2.63 9.21 -0.30
C GLY A 14 -2.31 8.46 -1.60
N SER A 15 -2.27 7.13 -1.57
CA SER A 15 -1.80 6.29 -2.68
C SER A 15 -2.90 5.71 -3.56
N ALA A 16 -4.14 6.12 -3.35
CA ALA A 16 -5.24 5.73 -4.22
C ALA A 16 -5.22 6.47 -5.58
N SER A 17 -4.41 7.53 -5.73
CA SER A 17 -4.26 8.27 -6.99
C SER A 17 -2.98 9.12 -7.06
N GLY A 18 -2.74 9.75 -8.22
CA GLY A 18 -1.68 10.74 -8.41
C GLY A 18 -0.28 10.25 -8.06
N ILE A 19 0.50 11.10 -7.39
CA ILE A 19 1.90 10.83 -7.04
C ILE A 19 2.01 9.61 -6.11
N GLY A 20 1.12 9.47 -5.12
CA GLY A 20 1.14 8.34 -4.19
C GLY A 20 0.95 7.00 -4.89
N LEU A 21 0.05 6.94 -5.89
CA LEU A 21 -0.15 5.74 -6.71
C LEU A 21 1.08 5.43 -7.57
N GLU A 22 1.73 6.44 -8.16
CA GLU A 22 2.96 6.22 -8.93
C GLU A 22 4.13 5.77 -8.05
N ILE A 23 4.23 6.27 -6.81
CA ILE A 23 5.19 5.76 -5.82
C ILE A 23 4.88 4.29 -5.51
N ALA A 24 3.62 3.92 -5.27
CA ALA A 24 3.24 2.54 -4.99
C ALA A 24 3.60 1.60 -6.15
N LYS A 25 3.31 1.99 -7.40
CA LYS A 25 3.72 1.24 -8.60
C LYS A 25 5.23 1.09 -8.68
N LYS A 26 5.99 2.17 -8.49
CA LYS A 26 7.46 2.13 -8.51
C LYS A 26 8.03 1.23 -7.41
N PHE A 27 7.48 1.29 -6.21
CA PHE A 27 7.95 0.47 -5.10
C PHE A 27 7.66 -1.02 -5.33
N ALA A 28 6.48 -1.32 -5.89
CA ALA A 28 6.12 -2.67 -6.30
C ALA A 28 7.07 -3.24 -7.39
N LEU A 29 7.42 -2.42 -8.39
CA LEU A 29 8.42 -2.77 -9.41
C LEU A 29 9.79 -3.08 -8.79
N GLU A 30 10.18 -2.32 -7.76
CA GLU A 30 11.41 -2.51 -6.99
C GLU A 30 11.32 -3.64 -5.94
N GLY A 31 10.25 -4.45 -5.93
CA GLY A 31 10.12 -5.66 -5.10
C GLY A 31 9.44 -5.48 -3.75
N ALA A 32 8.92 -4.29 -3.44
CA ALA A 32 8.20 -4.07 -2.19
C ALA A 32 6.81 -4.74 -2.20
N LYS A 33 6.36 -5.15 -1.02
CA LYS A 33 4.94 -5.40 -0.72
C LYS A 33 4.30 -4.06 -0.36
N VAL A 34 3.30 -3.62 -1.11
CA VAL A 34 2.76 -2.27 -0.96
C VAL A 34 1.39 -2.26 -0.30
N VAL A 35 1.14 -1.28 0.56
CA VAL A 35 -0.16 -1.02 1.18
C VAL A 35 -0.69 0.29 0.65
N ILE A 36 -1.85 0.23 0.02
CA ILE A 36 -2.57 1.38 -0.51
C ILE A 36 -3.47 1.93 0.59
N SER A 37 -3.19 3.15 1.04
CA SER A 37 -3.95 3.84 2.08
C SER A 37 -4.35 5.23 1.62
N ASP A 38 -5.64 5.53 1.72
CA ASP A 38 -6.28 6.81 1.37
C ASP A 38 -7.64 6.86 2.09
N MET A 39 -8.27 8.04 2.13
CA MET A 39 -9.62 8.20 2.65
C MET A 39 -10.67 7.49 1.78
N ASN A 40 -10.42 7.38 0.47
CA ASN A 40 -11.35 6.73 -0.46
C ASN A 40 -11.14 5.21 -0.50
N ALA A 41 -11.97 4.48 0.25
CA ALA A 41 -11.90 3.01 0.34
C ALA A 41 -12.05 2.29 -1.01
N GLN A 42 -12.96 2.76 -1.86
CA GLN A 42 -13.19 2.16 -3.18
C GLN A 42 -11.95 2.31 -4.06
N LYS A 43 -11.37 3.52 -4.13
CA LYS A 43 -10.16 3.75 -4.94
C LYS A 43 -8.95 3.01 -4.39
N CYS A 44 -8.84 2.82 -3.07
CA CYS A 44 -7.77 1.97 -2.50
C CYS A 44 -7.88 0.54 -3.00
N GLU A 45 -9.08 -0.03 -2.99
CA GLU A 45 -9.32 -1.39 -3.46
C GLU A 45 -9.05 -1.52 -4.96
N GLU A 46 -9.54 -0.59 -5.79
CA GLU A 46 -9.27 -0.54 -7.23
C GLU A 46 -7.76 -0.50 -7.53
N ALA A 47 -7.02 0.40 -6.88
CA ALA A 47 -5.56 0.51 -7.05
C ALA A 47 -4.81 -0.74 -6.58
N ALA A 48 -5.17 -1.31 -5.43
CA ALA A 48 -4.56 -2.55 -4.95
C ALA A 48 -4.86 -3.73 -5.89
N GLN A 49 -6.09 -3.84 -6.41
CA GLN A 49 -6.46 -4.86 -7.39
C GLN A 49 -5.71 -4.69 -8.71
N GLN A 50 -5.55 -3.45 -9.19
CA GLN A 50 -4.74 -3.17 -10.36
C GLN A 50 -3.32 -3.71 -10.18
N LEU A 51 -2.64 -3.35 -9.09
CA LEU A 51 -1.27 -3.82 -8.81
C LEU A 51 -1.19 -5.34 -8.67
N LYS A 52 -2.19 -5.98 -8.05
CA LYS A 52 -2.29 -7.45 -7.99
C LYS A 52 -2.42 -8.07 -9.38
N SER A 53 -3.22 -7.47 -10.26
CA SER A 53 -3.41 -7.95 -11.63
C SER A 53 -2.14 -7.85 -12.48
N GLU A 54 -1.26 -6.90 -12.14
CA GLU A 54 0.07 -6.73 -12.73
C GLU A 54 1.12 -7.69 -12.10
N GLY A 55 0.73 -8.54 -11.15
CA GLY A 55 1.59 -9.54 -10.52
C GLY A 55 2.33 -9.07 -9.27
N PHE A 56 2.01 -7.87 -8.75
CA PHE A 56 2.64 -7.34 -7.55
C PHE A 56 1.91 -7.76 -6.27
N THR A 57 2.61 -7.70 -5.14
CA THR A 57 1.99 -7.89 -3.82
C THR A 57 1.49 -6.55 -3.28
N ALA A 58 0.17 -6.34 -3.30
CA ALA A 58 -0.47 -5.15 -2.79
C ALA A 58 -1.67 -5.48 -1.88
N ILE A 59 -1.99 -4.63 -0.91
CA ILE A 59 -3.27 -4.69 -0.17
C ILE A 59 -3.87 -3.29 -0.02
N SER A 60 -5.19 -3.23 0.22
CA SER A 60 -5.93 -2.01 0.53
C SER A 60 -6.08 -1.87 2.05
N ALA A 61 -5.75 -0.70 2.59
CA ALA A 61 -5.92 -0.33 3.99
C ALA A 61 -6.39 1.14 4.09
N PRO A 62 -7.66 1.42 3.74
CA PRO A 62 -8.18 2.78 3.70
C PRO A 62 -8.25 3.38 5.08
N CYS A 63 -7.80 4.63 5.19
CA CYS A 63 -7.66 5.34 6.44
C CYS A 63 -7.65 6.85 6.18
N ASP A 64 -8.36 7.58 7.04
CA ASP A 64 -8.11 9.00 7.26
C ASP A 64 -6.95 9.15 8.25
N VAL A 65 -5.85 9.73 7.79
CA VAL A 65 -4.62 9.91 8.59
C VAL A 65 -4.81 10.86 9.78
N THR A 66 -5.89 11.66 9.80
CA THR A 66 -6.23 12.51 10.94
C THR A 66 -6.94 11.74 12.06
N ASN A 67 -7.41 10.52 11.78
CA ASN A 67 -8.01 9.62 12.76
C ASN A 67 -6.97 8.60 13.23
N GLU A 68 -6.37 8.86 14.40
CA GLU A 68 -5.32 8.03 14.99
C GLU A 68 -5.75 6.57 15.20
N GLN A 69 -6.99 6.31 15.61
CA GLN A 69 -7.49 4.94 15.80
C GLN A 69 -7.61 4.19 14.48
N ALA A 70 -8.12 4.85 13.43
CA ALA A 70 -8.20 4.26 12.10
C ALA A 70 -6.81 4.02 11.50
N TYR A 71 -5.87 4.95 11.73
CA TYR A 71 -4.48 4.80 11.30
C TYR A 71 -3.82 3.60 11.99
N GLN A 72 -3.95 3.49 13.31
CA GLN A 72 -3.42 2.36 14.07
C GLN A 72 -3.98 1.02 13.58
N ALA A 73 -5.29 0.94 13.30
CA ALA A 73 -5.91 -0.26 12.74
C ALA A 73 -5.36 -0.64 11.34
N ALA A 74 -5.05 0.36 10.50
CA ALA A 74 -4.44 0.14 9.18
C ALA A 74 -2.99 -0.38 9.28
N ILE A 75 -2.23 0.13 10.26
CA ILE A 75 -0.88 -0.35 10.57
C ILE A 75 -0.93 -1.80 11.09
N GLU A 76 -1.85 -2.11 12.00
CA GLU A 76 -2.04 -3.47 12.52
C GLU A 76 -2.45 -4.46 11.42
N LEU A 77 -3.34 -4.04 10.51
CA LEU A 77 -3.69 -4.84 9.33
C LEU A 77 -2.44 -5.15 8.48
N THR A 78 -1.56 -4.18 8.32
CA THR A 78 -0.32 -4.34 7.56
C THR A 78 0.62 -5.34 8.24
N GLN A 79 0.83 -5.20 9.54
CA GLN A 79 1.66 -6.12 10.31
C GLN A 79 1.07 -7.54 10.32
N LYS A 80 -0.25 -7.68 10.46
CA LYS A 80 -0.93 -8.98 10.39
C LYS A 80 -0.77 -9.64 9.03
N THR A 81 -0.76 -8.87 7.95
CA THR A 81 -0.70 -9.40 6.58
C THR A 81 0.71 -9.71 6.12
N PHE A 82 1.68 -8.88 6.48
CA PHE A 82 3.07 -8.99 5.99
C PHE A 82 4.10 -9.33 7.05
N GLY A 83 3.71 -9.40 8.32
CA GLY A 83 4.54 -9.76 9.46
C GLY A 83 5.36 -8.60 10.05
N THR A 84 5.37 -7.43 9.40
CA THR A 84 6.13 -6.25 9.82
C THR A 84 5.56 -5.00 9.14
N LEU A 85 5.86 -3.83 9.71
CA LEU A 85 5.87 -2.54 9.02
C LEU A 85 6.99 -1.67 9.61
#